data_AF-A0A0B1RCK3-F1
#
_entry.id   AF-A0A0B1RCK3-F1
#
_cell.length_a   1.000
_cell.length_b   1.000
_cell.length_c   1.000
_cell.angle_alpha   90.00
_cell.angle_beta   90.00
_cell.angle_gamma   90.00
#
_symmetry.space_group_name_H-M   'P 1'
#
loop_
_entity.id
_entity.type
_entity.pdbx_description
1 polymer ?
#
loop_
_entity_poly.entity_id
_entity_poly.type
_entity_poly.pdbx_seq_one_letter_code
_entity_poly.pdbx_strand_id
1 'polypeptide(L)'
;MDTDMTKSCEMDTLVVAYFGQDCDLIDPDCNFNNLLNDYLSTAPVFNLRMLLANIQEFEQESDSLQIFSERYKYDFAPDRWDMTAVEWLSVVKKRVVDHLHNNGHSSELSAF
;
A
#
# COMPACT_ATOMS: atom_id res chain seq x y z
N MET A 1 -22.79 -8.19 -10.43
CA MET A 1 -21.83 -7.24 -9.84
C MET A 1 -21.20 -8.03 -8.72
N ASP A 2 -20.19 -8.82 -9.06
CA ASP A 2 -19.47 -9.65 -8.08
C ASP A 2 -18.47 -8.75 -7.39
N THR A 3 -18.95 -8.04 -6.37
CA THR A 3 -18.07 -7.38 -5.42
C THR A 3 -17.56 -8.48 -4.50
N ASP A 4 -16.52 -9.19 -4.93
CA ASP A 4 -15.85 -10.16 -4.07
C ASP A 4 -15.12 -9.41 -2.94
N MET A 5 -15.86 -9.17 -1.86
CA MET A 5 -15.41 -8.55 -0.62
C MET A 5 -14.50 -9.49 0.22
N THR A 6 -14.07 -10.64 -0.32
CA THR A 6 -13.34 -11.68 0.44
C THR A 6 -11.83 -11.67 0.26
N LYS A 7 -11.26 -10.92 -0.69
CA LYS A 7 -9.80 -10.69 -0.67
C LYS A 7 -9.50 -9.60 0.37
N SER A 8 -9.16 -10.02 1.59
CA SER A 8 -8.41 -9.18 2.54
C SER A 8 -7.18 -8.64 1.81
N CYS A 9 -7.27 -7.40 1.33
CA CYS A 9 -6.20 -6.76 0.58
C CYS A 9 -5.20 -6.24 1.59
N GLU A 10 -3.92 -6.62 1.51
CA GLU A 10 -2.89 -6.02 2.38
C GLU A 10 -2.82 -4.50 2.17
N MET A 11 -3.24 -4.01 1.00
CA MET A 11 -3.48 -2.60 0.76
C MET A 11 -4.49 -1.98 1.74
N ASP A 12 -5.58 -2.68 2.09
CA ASP A 12 -6.56 -2.17 3.06
C ASP A 12 -5.89 -1.99 4.43
N THR A 13 -5.01 -2.92 4.82
CA THR A 13 -4.24 -2.80 6.06
C THR A 13 -3.30 -1.60 6.02
N LEU A 14 -2.53 -1.46 4.95
CA LEU A 14 -1.62 -0.34 4.78
C LEU A 14 -2.37 1.00 4.83
N VAL A 15 -3.42 1.14 4.02
CA VAL A 15 -4.14 2.40 3.91
C VAL A 15 -4.87 2.72 5.21
N VAL A 16 -5.71 1.82 5.74
CA VAL A 16 -6.57 2.13 6.89
C VAL A 16 -5.76 2.28 8.17
N ALA A 17 -4.75 1.43 8.39
CA ALA A 17 -4.01 1.46 9.65
C ALA A 17 -2.91 2.53 9.69
N TYR A 18 -2.25 2.82 8.56
CA TYR A 18 -1.09 3.72 8.54
C TYR A 18 -1.36 5.06 7.85
N PHE A 19 -2.10 5.06 6.75
CA PHE A 19 -2.32 6.25 5.92
C PHE A 19 -3.74 6.81 6.03
N GLY A 20 -4.52 6.29 6.98
CA GLY A 20 -5.91 6.63 7.25
C GLY A 20 -6.03 7.92 8.05
N GLN A 21 -7.24 8.18 8.55
CA GLN A 21 -7.55 9.38 9.35
C GLN A 21 -6.72 9.48 10.62
N ASP A 22 -6.41 8.34 11.24
CA ASP A 22 -5.73 8.22 12.53
C ASP A 22 -4.20 8.03 12.37
N CYS A 23 -3.62 8.47 11.25
CA CYS A 23 -2.17 8.40 11.02
C CYS A 23 -1.35 9.15 12.07
N ASP A 24 -1.95 10.14 12.74
CA ASP A 24 -1.36 10.94 13.80
C ASP A 24 -1.11 10.15 15.09
N LEU A 25 -1.80 9.02 15.27
CA LEU A 25 -1.54 8.09 16.37
C LEU A 25 -0.21 7.34 16.20
N ILE A 26 0.26 7.17 14.97
CA ILE A 26 1.54 6.52 14.65
C ILE A 26 2.64 7.56 14.54
N ASP A 27 2.40 8.61 13.75
CA ASP A 27 3.33 9.72 13.55
C ASP A 27 2.57 11.04 13.64
N PRO A 28 2.86 11.94 14.59
CA PRO A 28 2.08 13.17 14.81
C PRO A 28 1.98 14.10 13.59
N ASP A 29 2.94 14.04 12.67
CA ASP A 29 2.95 14.83 11.43
C ASP A 29 2.37 14.04 10.25
N CYS A 30 1.89 12.82 10.49
CA CYS A 30 1.55 11.81 9.50
C CYS A 30 2.63 11.70 8.41
N ASN A 31 3.91 11.72 8.81
CA ASN A 31 5.01 11.75 7.87
C ASN A 31 5.04 10.46 7.04
N PHE A 32 4.91 10.58 5.70
CA PHE A 32 4.87 9.44 4.78
C PHE A 32 5.99 8.42 5.03
N ASN A 33 7.23 8.89 5.19
CA ASN A 33 8.37 8.00 5.34
C ASN A 33 8.34 7.26 6.67
N ASN A 34 7.92 7.93 7.75
CA ASN A 34 7.83 7.31 9.07
C ASN A 34 6.73 6.26 9.10
N LEU A 35 5.54 6.58 8.58
CA LEU A 35 4.42 5.65 8.45
C LEU A 35 4.79 4.40 7.64
N LEU A 36 5.42 4.60 6.47
CA LEU A 36 5.83 3.47 5.63
C LEU A 36 6.97 2.67 6.26
N ASN A 37 7.94 3.32 6.92
CA ASN A 37 9.01 2.63 7.63
C ASN A 37 8.47 1.77 8.77
N ASP A 38 7.50 2.28 9.53
CA ASP A 38 6.87 1.55 10.62
C ASP A 38 6.20 0.28 10.09
N TYR A 39 5.37 0.41 9.05
CA TYR A 39 4.76 -0.73 8.37
C TYR A 39 5.80 -1.74 7.86
N LEU A 40 6.83 -1.28 7.13
CA LEU A 40 7.87 -2.17 6.57
C LEU A 40 8.65 -2.91 7.67
N SER A 41 8.85 -2.29 8.83
CA SER A 41 9.57 -2.90 9.95
C SER A 41 8.75 -3.91 10.75
N THR A 42 7.42 -3.81 10.69
CA THR A 42 6.49 -4.63 11.49
C THR A 42 5.79 -5.72 10.68
N ALA A 43 5.56 -5.50 9.39
CA ALA A 43 4.86 -6.43 8.52
C ALA A 43 5.69 -7.69 8.24
N PRO A 44 5.09 -8.90 8.36
CA PRO A 44 5.74 -10.13 7.91
C PRO A 44 6.07 -10.11 6.41
N VAL A 45 7.14 -10.82 6.02
CA VAL A 45 7.55 -10.95 4.60
C VAL A 45 6.41 -11.41 3.68
N PHE A 46 5.53 -12.29 4.20
CA PHE A 46 4.35 -12.74 3.47
C PHE A 46 3.39 -11.58 3.14
N ASN A 47 3.10 -10.72 4.11
CA ASN A 47 2.28 -9.53 3.95
C ASN A 47 2.90 -8.56 2.93
N LEU A 48 4.21 -8.30 3.04
CA LEU A 48 4.92 -7.48 2.05
C LEU A 48 4.77 -7.98 0.61
N ARG A 49 4.76 -9.31 0.41
CA ARG A 49 4.48 -9.91 -0.91
C ARG A 49 3.02 -9.80 -1.32
N MET A 50 2.07 -9.97 -0.40
CA MET A 50 0.65 -9.72 -0.68
C MET A 50 0.42 -8.26 -1.11
N LEU A 51 1.07 -7.30 -0.44
CA LEU A 51 1.01 -5.89 -0.81
C LEU A 51 1.53 -5.66 -2.23
N LEU A 52 2.66 -6.26 -2.62
CA LEU A 52 3.14 -6.18 -4.00
C LEU A 52 2.14 -6.76 -5.00
N ALA A 53 1.47 -7.86 -4.66
CA ALA A 53 0.45 -8.47 -5.53
C ALA A 53 -0.75 -7.53 -5.70
N ASN A 54 -1.21 -6.90 -4.60
CA ASN A 54 -2.28 -5.92 -4.67
C ASN A 54 -1.90 -4.69 -5.51
N ILE A 55 -0.68 -4.18 -5.37
CA ILE A 55 -0.21 -3.06 -6.21
C ILE A 55 -0.17 -3.46 -7.68
N GLN A 56 0.29 -4.67 -8.01
CA GLN A 56 0.26 -5.16 -9.39
C GLN A 56 -1.16 -5.29 -9.94
N GLU A 57 -2.14 -5.73 -9.14
CA GLU A 57 -3.55 -5.74 -9.53
C GLU A 57 -4.03 -4.32 -9.89
N PHE A 58 -3.67 -3.29 -9.10
CA PHE A 58 -4.03 -1.89 -9.39
C PHE A 58 -3.32 -1.30 -10.61
N GLU A 59 -2.13 -1.79 -10.98
CA GLU A 59 -1.38 -1.32 -12.15
C GLU A 59 -1.84 -1.96 -13.46
N GLN A 60 -2.51 -3.12 -13.42
CA GLN A 60 -2.85 -3.91 -14.61
C GLN A 60 -4.14 -3.50 -15.31
N GLU A 61 -5.12 -2.94 -14.61
CA GLU A 61 -6.40 -2.53 -15.22
C GLU A 61 -6.57 -1.00 -15.20
N SER A 62 -7.07 -0.46 -16.32
CA SER A 62 -7.21 0.98 -16.54
C SER A 62 -8.14 1.67 -15.53
N ASP A 63 -9.12 0.92 -15.01
CA ASP A 63 -10.12 1.44 -14.08
C ASP A 63 -9.73 1.20 -12.61
N SER A 64 -8.70 0.38 -12.34
CA SER A 64 -8.34 -0.03 -10.99
C SER A 64 -7.83 1.13 -10.14
N LEU A 65 -7.18 2.14 -10.74
CA LEU A 65 -6.78 3.36 -10.03
C LEU A 65 -7.98 4.22 -9.61
N GLN A 66 -9.03 4.26 -10.43
CA GLN A 66 -10.27 4.94 -10.07
C GLN A 66 -10.97 4.18 -8.94
N ILE A 67 -11.00 2.84 -9.02
CA ILE A 67 -11.54 1.96 -7.96
C ILE A 67 -10.76 2.13 -6.65
N PHE A 68 -9.43 2.19 -6.72
CA PHE A 68 -8.57 2.46 -5.56
C PHE A 68 -8.94 3.79 -4.91
N SER A 69 -9.00 4.85 -5.72
CA SER A 69 -9.32 6.20 -5.24
C SER A 69 -10.72 6.24 -4.62
N GLU A 70 -11.72 5.62 -5.26
CA GLU A 70 -13.09 5.57 -4.77
C GLU A 70 -13.23 4.73 -3.49
N ARG A 71 -12.48 3.63 -3.37
CA ARG A 71 -12.47 2.76 -2.18
C ARG A 71 -11.98 3.50 -0.95
N TYR A 72 -10.91 4.29 -1.08
CA TYR A 72 -10.25 4.91 0.06
C TYR A 72 -10.51 6.42 0.21
N LYS A 73 -11.36 7.04 -0.62
CA LYS A 73 -11.56 8.50 -0.68
C LYS A 73 -11.85 9.21 0.65
N TYR A 74 -12.38 8.50 1.65
CA TYR A 74 -12.69 9.07 2.96
C TYR A 74 -11.55 8.96 3.96
N ASP A 75 -10.64 8.00 3.76
CA ASP A 75 -9.56 7.69 4.69
C ASP A 75 -8.20 8.12 4.14
N PHE A 76 -8.06 8.18 2.82
CA PHE A 76 -6.80 8.36 2.12
C PHE A 76 -6.84 9.58 1.21
N ALA A 77 -5.91 10.51 1.45
CA ALA A 77 -5.71 11.70 0.64
C ALA A 77 -4.21 11.83 0.30
N PRO A 78 -3.76 11.35 -0.88
CA PRO A 78 -2.33 11.35 -1.23
C PRO A 78 -1.76 12.77 -1.38
N ASP A 79 -2.63 13.77 -1.64
CA ASP A 79 -2.28 15.19 -1.67
C ASP A 79 -1.65 15.69 -0.35
N ARG A 80 -1.90 15.01 0.79
CA ARG A 80 -1.24 15.30 2.07
C ARG A 80 0.30 15.21 1.96
N TRP A 81 0.80 14.38 1.06
CA TRP A 81 2.23 14.13 0.86
C TRP A 81 2.73 14.65 -0.49
N ASP A 82 1.99 15.57 -1.11
CA ASP A 82 2.31 16.13 -2.43
C ASP A 82 2.44 15.06 -3.53
N MET A 83 1.59 14.02 -3.48
CA MET A 83 1.58 12.90 -4.43
C MET A 83 0.20 12.68 -5.05
N THR A 84 0.18 12.22 -6.29
CA THR A 84 -0.99 11.52 -6.86
C THR A 84 -1.10 10.10 -6.29
N ALA A 85 -2.27 9.46 -6.40
CA ALA A 85 -2.44 8.05 -6.02
C ALA A 85 -1.48 7.11 -6.78
N VAL A 86 -1.18 7.42 -8.05
CA VAL A 86 -0.25 6.67 -8.89
C VAL A 86 1.18 6.80 -8.36
N GLU A 87 1.62 8.01 -8.05
CA GLU A 87 2.94 8.26 -7.48
C GLU A 87 3.08 7.58 -6.12
N TRP A 88 2.05 7.67 -5.28
CA TRP A 88 2.01 7.00 -3.99
C TRP A 88 2.19 5.47 -4.12
N LEU A 89 1.41 4.83 -5.00
CA LEU A 89 1.54 3.38 -5.26
C LEU A 89 2.92 3.00 -5.79
N SER A 90 3.48 3.82 -6.68
CA SER A 90 4.82 3.61 -7.24
C SER A 90 5.92 3.69 -6.18
N VAL A 91 5.84 4.70 -5.30
CA VAL A 91 6.81 4.87 -4.21
C VAL A 91 6.69 3.73 -3.19
N VAL A 92 5.47 3.36 -2.79
CA VAL A 92 5.23 2.24 -1.87
C VAL A 92 5.79 0.93 -2.45
N LYS A 93 5.47 0.61 -3.72
CA LYS A 93 5.99 -0.58 -4.40
C LYS A 93 7.51 -0.62 -4.37
N LYS A 94 8.16 0.47 -4.77
CA LYS A 94 9.62 0.56 -4.78
C LYS A 94 10.21 0.31 -3.40
N ARG A 95 9.63 0.94 -2.36
CA ARG A 95 10.11 0.82 -0.98
C ARG A 95 9.94 -0.58 -0.41
N VAL A 96 8.86 -1.29 -0.76
CA VAL A 96 8.65 -2.69 -0.40
C VAL A 96 9.67 -3.60 -1.09
N VAL A 97 9.90 -3.41 -2.39
CA VAL A 97 10.92 -4.17 -3.14
C VAL A 97 12.31 -3.96 -2.54
N ASP A 98 12.70 -2.70 -2.32
CA ASP A 98 13.98 -2.34 -1.72
C ASP A 98 14.13 -2.96 -0.32
N HIS A 99 13.07 -2.91 0.50
CA HIS A 99 13.07 -3.50 1.83
C HIS A 99 13.23 -5.04 1.79
N LEU A 100 12.52 -5.73 0.91
CA LEU A 100 12.64 -7.18 0.76
C LEU A 100 14.07 -7.57 0.35
N HIS A 101 14.63 -6.90 -0.66
CA HIS A 101 15.98 -7.18 -1.13
C HIS A 101 17.05 -6.89 -0.08
N ASN A 102 16.93 -5.76 0.64
CA ASN A 102 17.86 -5.41 1.71
C ASN A 102 17.87 -6.42 2.86
N ASN A 103 16.77 -7.16 3.06
CA ASN A 103 16.63 -8.20 4.07
C ASN A 103 16.82 -9.63 3.52
N GLY A 104 17.32 -9.78 2.28
CA GLY A 104 17.63 -11.09 1.69
C GLY A 104 16.39 -11.89 1.24
N HIS A 105 15.26 -11.22 1.02
CA HIS A 105 14.02 -11.83 0.54
C HIS A 105 13.75 -11.48 -0.93
N SER A 106 13.25 -12.44 -1.69
CA SER A 106 12.78 -12.20 -3.06
C SER A 106 11.49 -11.37 -3.07
N SER A 107 11.41 -10.39 -3.98
CA SER A 107 10.21 -9.64 -4.33
C SER A 107 9.43 -10.23 -5.50
N GLU A 108 9.86 -11.36 -6.06
CA GLU A 108 9.18 -12.02 -7.15
C GLU A 108 7.86 -12.61 -6.66
N LEU A 109 6.79 -12.32 -7.39
CA LEU A 109 5.49 -12.93 -7.18
C LEU A 109 5.40 -14.12 -8.13
N SER A 110 5.21 -15.32 -7.57
CA SER A 110 4.98 -16.51 -8.38
C SER A 110 3.78 -16.27 -9.29
N ALA A 111 3.96 -16.41 -10.60
CA ALA A 111 2.83 -16.51 -11.51
C ALA A 111 2.08 -17.82 -11.17
N PHE A 112 0.89 -17.69 -10.58
CA PHE A 112 -0.01 -18.81 -10.39
C PHE A 112 -0.95 -18.92 -11.59
#